data_AF-A0A7W8SVX4-F1
#
_entry.id   AF-A0A7W8SVX4-F1
#
_cell.length_a   1.000
_cell.length_b   1.000
_cell.length_c   1.000
_cell.angle_alpha   90.00
_cell.angle_beta   90.00
_cell.angle_gamma   90.00
#
_symmetry.space_group_name_H-M   'P 1'
#
loop_
_entity.id
_entity.type
_entity.pdbx_description
1 polymer ?
#
loop_
_entity_poly.entity_id
_entity_poly.type
_entity_poly.pdbx_seq_one_letter_code
_entity_poly.pdbx_strand_id
1 'polypeptide(L)' 'MRPTICVCIEQNVMIVPGVASYQGAADRAALRLSFAAPGVAEIETGVHRMNRALEQYFDEQ' A
#
# COMPACT_ATOMS: atom_id res chain seq x y z
N MET A 1 -14.32 9.15 4.55
CA MET A 1 -13.14 8.34 4.93
C MET A 1 -12.38 7.98 3.67
N ARG A 2 -11.16 8.50 3.51
CA ARG A 2 -10.29 8.18 2.37
C ARG A 2 -9.77 6.73 2.54
N PRO A 3 -9.63 5.91 1.50
CA PRO A 3 -9.02 4.59 1.64
C PRO A 3 -7.48 4.67 1.54
N THR A 4 -6.78 3.85 2.31
CA THR A 4 -5.31 3.75 2.34
C THR A 4 -4.69 3.51 0.96
N ILE A 5 -5.43 2.91 0.04
CA ILE A 5 -5.01 2.71 -1.36
C ILE A 5 -4.80 4.03 -2.12
N CYS A 6 -5.70 5.01 -1.95
CA CYS A 6 -5.60 6.27 -2.69
C CYS A 6 -4.33 7.04 -2.32
N VAL A 7 -4.03 7.13 -1.02
CA VAL A 7 -2.84 7.83 -0.52
C VAL A 7 -1.53 7.17 -0.96
N CYS A 8 -1.47 5.83 -1.02
CA CYS A 8 -0.27 5.14 -1.56
C CYS A 8 -0.05 5.42 -3.07
N ILE A 9 -1.12 5.40 -3.87
CA ILE A 9 -1.04 5.67 -5.31
C ILE A 9 -0.55 7.10 -5.58
N GLU A 10 -1.04 8.08 -4.82
CA GLU A 10 -0.61 9.48 -4.92
C GLU A 10 0.87 9.68 -4.58
N GLN A 11 1.43 8.82 -3.71
CA GLN A 11 2.86 8.79 -3.41
C GLN A 11 3.68 7.99 -4.44
N ASN A 12 3.11 7.65 -5.60
CA ASN A 12 3.72 6.82 -6.65
C ASN A 12 4.10 5.41 -6.16
N VAL A 13 3.21 4.78 -5.38
CA VAL A 13 3.33 3.37 -4.95
C VAL A 13 2.11 2.59 -5.40
N MET A 14 2.32 1.60 -6.27
CA MET A 14 1.26 0.69 -6.71
C MET A 14 1.14 -0.49 -5.74
N ILE A 15 -0.09 -0.78 -5.30
CA ILE A 15 -0.38 -1.87 -4.36
C ILE A 15 -1.61 -2.66 -4.81
N VAL A 16 -1.69 -3.92 -4.37
CA VAL A 16 -2.84 -4.79 -4.66
C VAL A 16 -3.69 -4.91 -3.39
N PRO A 17 -4.98 -4.53 -3.42
CA PRO A 17 -5.90 -4.78 -2.31
C PRO A 17 -5.98 -6.29 -2.01
N GLY A 18 -5.88 -6.67 -0.74
CA GLY A 18 -5.93 -8.07 -0.33
C GLY A 18 -7.30 -8.72 -0.53
N VAL A 19 -8.38 -7.93 -0.59
CA VAL A 19 -9.77 -8.43 -0.65
C VAL A 19 -10.05 -9.43 -1.77
N ALA A 20 -9.34 -9.34 -2.90
CA ALA A 20 -9.50 -10.26 -4.03
C ALA A 20 -8.82 -11.63 -3.81
N SER A 21 -8.04 -11.77 -2.74
CA SER A 21 -7.23 -12.96 -2.45
C SER A 21 -7.85 -13.88 -1.39
N TYR A 22 -8.95 -13.49 -0.75
CA TYR A 22 -9.64 -14.28 0.27
C TYR A 22 -10.81 -15.06 -0.33
N GLN A 23 -10.97 -16.32 0.07
CA GLN A 23 -12.26 -17.01 -0.06
C GLN A 23 -13.07 -16.80 1.22
N GLY A 24 -14.08 -15.93 1.18
CA GLY A 24 -14.95 -15.64 2.33
C GLY A 24 -14.67 -14.29 2.99
N ALA A 25 -14.57 -14.26 4.32
CA ALA A 25 -14.39 -13.03 5.08
C ALA A 25 -13.01 -12.40 4.79
N ALA A 26 -13.00 -11.37 3.95
CA ALA A 26 -11.80 -10.64 3.60
C ALA A 26 -11.43 -9.62 4.68
N ASP A 27 -10.16 -9.61 5.08
CA ASP A 27 -9.60 -8.48 5.80
C ASP A 27 -9.45 -7.29 4.84
N ARG A 28 -10.20 -6.21 5.11
CA ARG A 28 -10.18 -4.99 4.29
C ARG A 28 -8.90 -4.17 4.49
N ALA A 29 -8.15 -4.41 5.56
CA ALA A 29 -6.86 -3.78 5.81
C ALA A 29 -5.70 -4.51 5.11
N ALA A 30 -5.91 -5.74 4.63
CA ALA A 30 -4.86 -6.53 4.00
C ALA A 30 -4.45 -5.98 2.63
N LEU A 31 -3.14 -6.01 2.36
CA LEU A 31 -2.51 -5.57 1.12
C LEU A 31 -1.47 -6.60 0.66
N ARG A 32 -1.31 -6.79 -0.65
CA ARG A 32 -0.24 -7.61 -1.23
C ARG A 32 0.81 -6.70 -1.88
N LEU A 33 2.06 -6.87 -1.43
CA LEU A 33 3.24 -6.22 -2.01
C LEU A 33 4.00 -7.22 -2.91
N SER A 34 4.56 -6.74 -4.01
CA SER A 34 5.38 -7.55 -4.92
C SER A 34 6.73 -6.86 -5.14
N PHE A 35 7.81 -7.61 -4.97
CA PHE A 35 9.19 -7.16 -5.14
C PHE A 35 9.88 -7.83 -6.32
N ALA A 36 9.13 -8.53 -7.17
CA ALA A 36 9.69 -9.32 -8.27
C ALA A 36 10.22 -8.48 -9.46
N ALA A 37 9.68 -7.27 -9.65
CA ALA A 37 10.08 -6.36 -10.73
C ALA A 37 11.16 -5.32 -10.34
N PRO A 38 11.10 -4.65 -9.17
CA PRO A 38 12.07 -3.62 -8.81
C PRO A 38 13.40 -4.17 -8.30
N GLY A 39 14.48 -3.40 -8.49
CA GLY A 39 15.76 -3.60 -7.80
C GLY A 39 15.73 -3.13 -6.34
N VAL A 40 16.74 -3.48 -5.53
CA VAL A 40 16.78 -3.19 -4.09
C VAL A 40 16.57 -1.71 -3.75
N ALA A 41 17.24 -0.80 -4.45
CA ALA A 41 17.09 0.64 -4.21
C ALA A 41 15.67 1.17 -4.53
N GLU A 42 15.00 0.58 -5.52
CA GLU A 42 13.63 0.93 -5.89
C GLU A 42 12.63 0.39 -4.85
N ILE A 43 12.91 -0.78 -4.27
CA ILE A 43 12.15 -1.33 -3.13
C ILE A 43 12.23 -0.40 -1.94
N GLU A 44 13.43 0.02 -1.54
CA GLU A 44 13.64 0.95 -0.43
C GLU A 44 12.88 2.26 -0.63
N THR A 45 13.00 2.83 -1.84
CA THR A 45 12.28 4.04 -2.23
C THR A 45 10.75 3.84 -2.15
N GLY A 46 10.24 2.72 -2.65
CA GLY A 46 8.82 2.38 -2.61
C GLY A 46 8.29 2.22 -1.18
N VAL A 47 9.04 1.55 -0.31
CA VAL A 47 8.69 1.37 1.10
C VAL A 47 8.69 2.70 1.85
N HIS A 48 9.67 3.58 1.61
CA HIS A 48 9.71 4.92 2.22
C HIS A 48 8.50 5.78 1.81
N ARG A 49 8.14 5.76 0.52
CA ARG A 49 6.95 6.46 0.02
C ARG A 49 5.67 5.91 0.62
N MET A 50 5.57 4.59 0.77
CA MET A 50 4.44 3.94 1.43
C MET A 50 4.34 4.36 2.89
N ASN A 51 5.44 4.39 3.64
CA ASN A 51 5.43 4.83 5.04
C ASN A 51 4.90 6.27 5.17
N ARG A 52 5.41 7.19 4.34
CA ARG A 52 4.93 8.58 4.31
C ARG A 52 3.43 8.68 4.00
N ALA A 53 2.92 7.86 3.07
CA ALA A 53 1.50 7.82 2.76
C ALA A 53 0.65 7.37 3.97
N LEU A 54 1.15 6.38 4.71
CA LEU A 54 0.47 5.83 5.89
C LEU A 54 0.50 6.80 7.07
N GLU A 55 1.64 7.45 7.32
CA GLU A 55 1.75 8.50 8.34
C GLU A 55 0.74 9.62 8.07
N GLN A 56 0.74 10.17 6.84
CA GLN A 56 -0.24 11.18 6.44
C GLN A 56 -1.68 10.69 6.60
N TYR A 57 -1.95 9.42 6.25
CA TYR A 57 -3.27 8.84 6.42
C TYR A 57 -3.73 8.80 7.86
N PHE A 58 -2.84 8.46 8.80
CA PHE A 58 -3.18 8.37 10.22
C PHE A 58 -3.24 9.74 10.90
N ASP A 59 -2.47 10.72 10.43
CA ASP A 59 -2.51 12.10 10.93
C ASP A 59 -3.80 12.85 10.52
N GLU A 60 -4.42 12.45 9.39
CA GLU A 60 -5.64 13.05 8.84
C GLU A 60 -6.96 12.43 9.40
N GLN A 61 -6.88 11.44 10.30
CA GLN A 61 -8.03 10.70 10.86
C GLN A 61 -8.36 11.11 12.28
#